data_AF-A0A4Q4XG02-F1
#
_entry.id   AF-A0A4Q4XG02-F1
#
_cell.length_a   1.000
_cell.length_b   1.000
_cell.length_c   1.000
_cell.angle_alpha   90.00
_cell.angle_beta   90.00
_cell.angle_gamma   90.00
#
_symmetry.space_group_name_H-M   'P 1'
#
loop_
_entity.id
_entity.type
_entity.pdbx_description
1 polymer ?
#
loop_
_entity_poly.entity_id
_entity_poly.type
_entity_poly.pdbx_seq_one_letter_code
_entity_poly.pdbx_strand_id
1 'polypeptide(L)'
;MSLEDGRAYNEKLMAMSRGDERPDRNIPVEYMMFLSALMRFSMALHLSPEDLALVRPVERNFGKQLSVMNDIYSFDKEVLASQNGHEGGFLCSAVSTLSEVLAVKDNETIRAYLEAFELQMSGNEEWSTTTQRYRVSKV
;
A
#
# COMPACT_ATOMS: atom_id res chain seq x y z
N MET A 1 -7.43 4.96 18.61
CA MET A 1 -6.00 4.86 18.93
C MET A 1 -5.45 6.27 19.12
N SER A 2 -4.67 6.54 20.17
CA SER A 2 -4.06 7.86 20.41
C SER A 2 -2.79 8.05 19.56
N LEU A 3 -2.26 9.28 19.50
CA LEU A 3 -1.01 9.58 18.79
C LEU A 3 0.18 8.75 19.35
N GLU A 4 0.14 8.51 20.67
CA GLU A 4 1.17 7.74 21.38
C GLU A 4 1.09 6.26 21.04
N ASP A 5 -0.13 5.71 20.97
CA ASP A 5 -0.37 4.34 20.52
C ASP A 5 0.07 4.15 19.05
N GLY A 6 -0.17 5.14 18.19
CA GLY A 6 0.26 5.13 16.79
C GLY A 6 1.79 5.14 16.65
N ARG A 7 2.51 5.87 17.52
CA ARG A 7 3.98 5.85 17.55
C ARG A 7 4.51 4.48 17.97
N ALA A 8 3.99 3.92 19.05
CA ALA A 8 4.39 2.60 19.56
C ALA A 8 4.15 1.50 18.52
N TYR A 9 3.00 1.57 17.84
CA TYR A 9 2.66 0.68 16.74
C TYR A 9 3.66 0.76 15.57
N ASN A 10 4.04 1.97 15.15
CA ASN A 10 5.03 2.17 14.09
C ASN A 10 6.44 1.71 14.48
N GLU A 11 6.86 1.91 15.73
CA GLU A 11 8.14 1.42 16.24
C GLU A 11 8.21 -0.11 16.19
N LYS A 12 7.12 -0.79 16.56
CA LYS A 12 6.98 -2.24 16.47
C LYS A 12 7.05 -2.73 15.02
N LEU A 13 6.32 -2.10 14.09
CA LEU A 13 6.40 -2.40 12.65
C LEU A 13 7.83 -2.27 12.10
N MET A 14 8.58 -1.27 12.57
CA MET A 14 9.96 -1.04 12.15
C MET A 14 10.91 -2.10 12.72
N ALA A 15 10.69 -2.60 13.94
CA ALA A 15 11.45 -3.72 14.53
C ALA A 15 11.20 -5.03 13.78
N MET A 16 9.94 -5.35 13.47
CA MET A 16 9.59 -6.51 12.65
C MET A 16 10.16 -6.40 11.25
N SER A 17 10.13 -5.20 10.66
CA SER A 17 10.76 -4.93 9.38
C SER A 17 12.22 -5.30 9.40
N ARG A 18 12.99 -4.87 10.40
CA ARG A 18 14.42 -5.20 10.52
C ARG A 18 14.68 -6.69 10.76
N GLY A 19 13.71 -7.42 11.31
CA GLY A 19 13.84 -8.82 11.71
C GLY A 19 14.21 -8.99 13.19
N ASP A 20 14.19 -7.89 13.95
CA ASP A 20 14.52 -7.88 15.39
C ASP A 20 13.41 -8.56 16.20
N GLU A 21 12.16 -8.49 15.70
CA GLU A 21 10.98 -9.10 16.31
C GLU A 21 10.22 -9.95 15.30
N ARG A 22 9.58 -11.03 15.78
CA ARG A 22 8.71 -11.87 14.97
C ARG A 22 7.28 -11.31 14.99
N PRO A 23 6.59 -11.27 13.85
CA PRO A 23 5.20 -10.82 13.81
C PRO A 23 4.29 -11.77 14.60
N ASP A 24 3.37 -11.19 15.37
CA ASP A 24 2.32 -11.94 16.04
C ASP A 24 1.30 -12.41 15.00
N ARG A 25 1.09 -13.73 14.95
CA ARG A 25 0.18 -14.37 13.99
C ARG A 25 -1.29 -14.09 14.27
N ASN A 26 -1.61 -13.53 15.42
CA ASN A 26 -2.98 -13.13 15.78
C ASN A 26 -3.27 -11.66 15.42
N ILE A 27 -2.29 -10.91 14.91
CA ILE A 27 -2.43 -9.49 14.55
C ILE A 27 -2.26 -9.33 13.02
N PRO A 28 -3.35 -9.15 12.25
CA PRO A 28 -3.33 -9.24 10.79
C PRO A 28 -2.33 -8.33 10.07
N VAL A 29 -2.11 -7.13 10.60
CA VAL A 29 -1.26 -6.11 9.98
C VAL A 29 0.24 -6.37 10.17
N GLU A 30 0.64 -7.08 11.23
CA GLU A 30 2.03 -7.55 11.41
C GLU A 30 2.39 -8.62 10.37
N TYR A 31 1.37 -9.21 9.75
CA TYR A 31 1.50 -10.22 8.71
C TYR A 31 1.66 -9.64 7.31
N MET A 32 1.58 -8.33 7.06
CA MET A 32 1.75 -7.82 5.67
C MET A 32 3.19 -8.08 5.12
N MET A 33 4.20 -8.20 5.99
CA MET A 33 5.54 -8.69 5.62
C MET A 33 5.59 -10.18 5.25
N PHE A 34 4.51 -10.91 5.51
CA PHE A 34 4.37 -12.31 5.12
C PHE A 34 4.32 -12.48 3.60
N LEU A 35 3.83 -11.51 2.82
CA LEU A 35 3.64 -11.73 1.39
C LEU A 35 4.98 -12.03 0.67
N SER A 36 6.05 -11.31 0.99
CA SER A 36 7.39 -11.61 0.49
C SER A 36 7.94 -12.95 1.01
N ALA A 37 7.66 -13.31 2.27
CA ALA A 37 8.10 -14.57 2.85
C ALA A 37 7.32 -15.78 2.28
N LEU A 38 6.01 -15.62 2.05
CA LEU A 38 5.10 -16.58 1.45
C LEU A 38 5.48 -16.81 -0.01
N MET A 39 5.77 -15.75 -0.76
CA MET A 39 6.28 -15.84 -2.12
C MET A 39 7.58 -16.65 -2.16
N ARG A 40 8.54 -16.33 -1.27
CA ARG A 40 9.80 -17.08 -1.19
C ARG A 40 9.56 -18.55 -0.84
N PHE A 41 8.65 -18.84 0.09
CA PHE A 41 8.30 -20.21 0.45
C PHE A 41 7.63 -20.97 -0.71
N SER A 42 6.59 -20.41 -1.33
CA SER A 42 5.82 -21.06 -2.39
C SER A 42 6.64 -21.32 -3.66
N MET A 43 7.64 -20.47 -3.91
CA MET A 43 8.54 -20.57 -5.05
C MET A 43 9.88 -21.22 -4.71
N ALA A 44 10.07 -21.70 -3.47
CA ALA A 44 11.34 -22.24 -2.97
C ALA A 44 12.57 -21.33 -3.18
N LEU A 45 12.38 -20.01 -3.09
CA LEU A 45 13.45 -19.02 -3.25
C LEU A 45 14.20 -18.82 -1.93
N HIS A 46 15.51 -19.13 -1.97
CA HIS A 46 16.40 -18.97 -0.83
C HIS A 46 17.30 -17.75 -1.06
N LEU A 47 17.08 -16.70 -0.28
CA LEU A 47 17.90 -15.48 -0.32
C LEU A 47 18.79 -15.45 0.92
N SER A 48 20.05 -15.05 0.74
CA SER A 48 20.95 -14.82 1.87
C SER A 48 20.52 -13.59 2.68
N PRO A 49 20.98 -13.44 3.94
CA PRO A 49 20.73 -12.22 4.71
C PRO A 49 21.21 -10.93 4.02
N GLU A 50 22.31 -11.02 3.26
CA GLU A 50 22.85 -9.90 2.49
C GLU A 50 21.92 -9.53 1.33
N ASP A 51 21.44 -10.52 0.57
CA ASP A 51 20.47 -10.29 -0.50
C ASP A 51 19.15 -9.71 0.02
N LEU A 52 18.69 -10.18 1.18
CA LEU A 52 17.51 -9.62 1.84
C LEU A 52 17.73 -8.16 2.26
N ALA A 53 18.93 -7.79 2.69
CA ALA A 53 19.27 -6.40 2.98
C ALA A 53 19.28 -5.54 1.71
N LEU A 54 19.76 -6.08 0.59
CA LEU A 54 19.80 -5.39 -0.70
C LEU A 54 18.40 -5.10 -1.26
N VAL A 55 17.46 -6.04 -1.13
CA VAL A 55 16.09 -5.86 -1.70
C VAL A 55 15.14 -5.11 -0.77
N ARG A 56 15.52 -4.88 0.49
CA ARG A 56 14.69 -4.19 1.49
C ARG A 56 14.13 -2.83 1.04
N PRO A 57 14.89 -1.94 0.34
CA PRO A 57 14.32 -0.69 -0.17
C PRO A 57 13.23 -0.92 -1.21
N VAL A 58 13.39 -1.95 -2.05
CA VAL A 58 12.42 -2.34 -3.08
C VAL A 58 11.15 -2.86 -2.43
N GLU A 59 11.27 -3.76 -1.44
CA GLU A 59 10.12 -4.29 -0.69
C GLU A 59 9.34 -3.18 0.03
N ARG A 60 10.05 -2.19 0.60
CA ARG A 60 9.40 -1.01 1.21
C ARG A 60 8.63 -0.18 0.19
N ASN A 61 9.19 0.02 -1.00
CA ASN A 61 8.50 0.76 -2.06
C ASN A 61 7.25 0.01 -2.54
N PHE A 62 7.39 -1.29 -2.77
CA PHE A 62 6.29 -2.17 -3.15
C PHE A 62 5.19 -2.23 -2.08
N GLY A 63 5.57 -2.34 -0.80
CA GLY A 63 4.63 -2.35 0.32
C GLY A 63 3.79 -1.07 0.39
N LYS A 64 4.39 0.10 0.21
CA LYS A 64 3.64 1.38 0.13
C LYS A 64 2.62 1.37 -1.00
N GLN A 65 3.04 0.93 -2.19
CA GLN A 65 2.15 0.85 -3.34
C GLN A 65 1.00 -0.11 -3.07
N LEU A 66 1.29 -1.30 -2.54
CA LEU A 66 0.28 -2.30 -2.23
C LEU A 66 -0.74 -1.79 -1.20
N SER A 67 -0.27 -1.18 -0.11
CA SER A 67 -1.15 -0.64 0.94
C SER A 67 -2.02 0.50 0.41
N VAL A 68 -1.44 1.49 -0.28
CA VAL A 68 -2.22 2.63 -0.80
C VAL A 68 -3.24 2.18 -1.84
N MET A 69 -2.88 1.26 -2.74
CA MET A 69 -3.83 0.71 -3.71
C MET A 69 -4.95 -0.07 -3.02
N ASN A 70 -4.62 -0.84 -1.97
CA ASN A 70 -5.63 -1.53 -1.18
C ASN A 70 -6.60 -0.53 -0.56
N ASP A 71 -6.08 0.46 0.19
CA ASP A 71 -6.85 1.49 0.86
C ASP A 71 -7.77 2.28 -0.08
N ILE A 72 -7.32 2.58 -1.30
CA ILE A 72 -8.14 3.25 -2.32
C ILE A 72 -9.34 2.37 -2.71
N TYR A 73 -9.09 1.12 -3.09
CA TYR A 73 -10.15 0.22 -3.57
C TYR A 73 -11.04 -0.34 -2.45
N SER A 74 -10.54 -0.44 -1.22
CA SER A 74 -11.31 -0.92 -0.07
C SER A 74 -12.00 0.18 0.70
N PHE A 75 -11.79 1.46 0.35
CA PHE A 75 -12.24 2.61 1.15
C PHE A 75 -13.72 2.56 1.49
N ASP A 76 -14.61 2.43 0.50
CA ASP A 76 -16.06 2.43 0.73
C ASP A 76 -16.50 1.27 1.64
N LYS A 77 -15.90 0.10 1.45
CA LYS A 77 -16.12 -1.09 2.29
C LYS A 77 -15.68 -0.81 3.74
N GLU A 78 -14.56 -0.14 3.94
CA GLU A 78 -14.03 0.20 5.27
C GLU A 78 -14.82 1.32 5.95
N VAL A 79 -15.31 2.31 5.20
CA VAL A 79 -16.23 3.33 5.70
C VAL A 79 -17.51 2.68 6.22
N LEU A 80 -18.13 1.79 5.43
CA LEU A 80 -19.32 1.04 5.85
C LEU A 80 -19.05 0.18 7.08
N ALA A 81 -17.91 -0.53 7.11
CA ALA A 81 -17.51 -1.32 8.28
C ALA A 81 -17.35 -0.44 9.53
N SER A 82 -16.82 0.77 9.38
CA SER A 82 -16.64 1.71 10.50
C SER A 82 -17.92 2.24 11.10
N GLN A 83 -18.97 2.38 10.29
CA GLN A 83 -20.27 2.86 10.72
C GLN A 83 -21.09 1.80 11.47
N ASN A 84 -20.78 0.52 11.23
CA ASN A 84 -21.53 -0.62 11.77
C ASN A 84 -21.03 -1.13 13.14
N GLY A 85 -20.07 -0.43 13.77
CA GLY A 85 -19.74 -0.59 15.19
C GLY A 85 -19.07 -1.93 15.58
N HIS A 86 -18.49 -2.66 14.63
CA HIS A 86 -17.66 -3.83 14.95
C HIS A 86 -16.37 -3.40 15.67
N GLU A 87 -15.91 -4.16 16.68
CA GLU A 87 -14.57 -3.99 17.25
C GLU A 87 -13.52 -4.09 16.13
N GLY A 88 -12.67 -3.07 16.01
CA GLY A 88 -11.71 -2.95 14.92
C GLY A 88 -12.19 -2.16 13.69
N GLY A 89 -13.45 -1.69 13.66
CA GLY A 89 -14.00 -0.84 12.61
C GLY A 89 -13.49 0.61 12.62
N PHE A 90 -12.31 0.91 13.17
CA PHE A 90 -11.75 2.26 13.05
C PHE A 90 -11.29 2.48 11.60
N LEU A 91 -11.70 3.57 10.96
CA LEU A 91 -11.28 3.90 9.59
C LEU A 91 -9.81 4.31 9.57
N CYS A 92 -8.93 3.33 9.40
CA CYS A 92 -7.48 3.51 9.32
C CYS A 92 -7.02 3.37 7.87
N SER A 93 -7.33 4.38 7.03
CA SER A 93 -7.01 4.38 5.61
C SER A 93 -6.11 5.57 5.24
N ALA A 94 -5.22 5.38 4.28
CA ALA A 94 -4.44 6.44 3.65
C ALA A 94 -5.36 7.50 3.02
N VAL A 95 -6.54 7.12 2.51
CA VAL A 95 -7.52 8.03 1.90
C VAL A 95 -8.07 9.01 2.95
N SER A 96 -8.52 8.51 4.09
CA SER A 96 -9.01 9.36 5.19
C SER A 96 -7.90 10.23 5.77
N THR A 97 -6.72 9.64 5.99
CA THR A 97 -5.55 10.37 6.53
C THR A 97 -5.13 11.52 5.62
N LEU A 98 -5.05 11.28 4.31
CA LEU A 98 -4.65 12.31 3.36
C LEU A 98 -5.71 13.41 3.22
N SER A 99 -6.99 13.03 3.21
CA SER A 99 -8.11 13.98 3.19
C SER A 99 -8.06 14.94 4.39
N GLU A 100 -7.82 14.40 5.59
CA GLU A 100 -7.67 15.19 6.82
C GLU A 100 -6.44 16.11 6.77
N VAL A 101 -5.27 15.57 6.43
CA VAL A 101 -3.99 16.32 6.43
C VAL A 101 -4.01 17.46 5.40
N LEU A 102 -4.59 17.22 4.22
CA LEU A 102 -4.63 18.21 3.16
C LEU A 102 -5.86 19.13 3.27
N ALA A 103 -6.74 18.91 4.25
CA ALA A 103 -8.03 19.59 4.37
C ALA A 103 -8.78 19.62 3.02
N VAL A 104 -8.70 18.53 2.27
CA VAL A 104 -9.30 18.42 0.94
C VAL A 104 -10.80 18.45 1.12
N LYS A 105 -11.40 19.60 0.85
CA LYS A 105 -12.85 19.73 0.85
C LYS A 105 -13.39 18.94 -0.31
N ASP A 106 -14.22 17.95 0.00
CA ASP A 106 -14.97 17.22 -0.99
C ASP A 106 -15.85 18.19 -1.81
N ASN A 107 -15.43 18.47 -3.04
CA ASN A 107 -16.11 19.37 -3.96
C ASN A 107 -15.97 18.85 -5.38
N GLU A 108 -16.91 19.25 -6.24
CA GLU A 108 -17.02 18.76 -7.61
C GLU A 108 -15.73 18.96 -8.42
N THR A 109 -15.01 20.08 -8.21
CA THR A 109 -13.77 20.36 -8.92
C THR A 109 -12.66 19.38 -8.56
N ILE A 110 -12.51 19.03 -7.28
CA ILE A 110 -11.49 18.06 -6.86
C ILE A 110 -11.85 16.65 -7.35
N ARG A 111 -13.13 16.26 -7.32
CA ARG A 111 -13.56 14.96 -7.87
C ARG A 111 -13.25 14.85 -9.37
N ALA A 112 -13.60 15.88 -10.14
CA ALA A 112 -13.30 15.93 -11.57
C ALA A 112 -11.79 15.91 -11.84
N TYR A 113 -10.98 16.56 -10.99
CA TYR A 113 -9.53 16.54 -11.11
C TYR A 113 -8.92 15.16 -10.80
N LEU A 114 -9.47 14.44 -9.83
CA LEU A 114 -9.07 13.07 -9.52
C LEU A 114 -9.46 12.09 -10.63
N GLU A 115 -10.67 12.23 -11.20
CA GLU A 115 -11.11 11.45 -12.38
C GLU A 115 -10.20 11.71 -13.60
N ALA A 116 -9.71 12.94 -13.77
CA ALA A 116 -8.73 13.23 -14.81
C ALA A 116 -7.40 12.48 -14.63
N PHE A 117 -6.98 12.14 -13.40
CA PHE A 117 -5.81 11.28 -13.20
C PHE A 117 -6.05 9.84 -13.67
N GLU A 118 -7.25 9.29 -13.47
CA GLU A 118 -7.62 7.98 -14.01
C GLU A 118 -7.53 7.94 -15.53
N LEU A 119 -8.05 8.98 -16.19
CA LEU A 119 -7.97 9.13 -17.64
C LEU A 119 -6.52 9.31 -18.13
N GLN A 120 -5.68 10.02 -17.39
CA GLN A 120 -4.25 10.15 -17.72
C GLN A 120 -3.51 8.81 -17.59
N MET A 121 -3.77 8.04 -16.54
CA MET A 121 -3.10 6.75 -16.33
C MET A 121 -3.49 5.73 -17.41
N SER A 122 -4.79 5.57 -17.66
CA SER A 122 -5.31 4.68 -18.70
C SER A 122 -4.89 5.12 -20.11
N GLY A 123 -4.95 6.43 -20.39
CA GLY A 123 -4.47 7.01 -21.64
C GLY A 123 -2.96 6.81 -21.85
N ASN A 124 -2.16 6.87 -20.79
CA ASN A 124 -0.72 6.60 -20.86
C ASN A 124 -0.42 5.13 -21.16
N GLU A 125 -1.17 4.19 -20.58
CA GLU A 125 -1.03 2.76 -20.88
C GLU A 125 -1.35 2.46 -22.35
N GLU A 126 -2.50 2.93 -22.84
CA GLU A 126 -2.91 2.77 -24.24
C GLU A 126 -1.88 3.40 -25.18
N TRP A 127 -1.44 4.62 -24.90
CA TRP A 127 -0.41 5.28 -25.70
C TRP A 127 0.90 4.51 -25.68
N SER A 128 1.32 3.95 -24.54
CA SER A 128 2.58 3.21 -24.43
C SER A 128 2.60 1.93 -25.27
N THR A 129 1.44 1.27 -25.45
CA THR A 129 1.34 0.03 -26.26
C THR A 129 1.13 0.32 -27.76
N THR A 130 0.54 1.47 -28.09
CA THR A 130 0.18 1.83 -29.46
C THR A 130 1.19 2.75 -30.15
N THR A 131 1.94 3.54 -29.39
CA THR A 131 2.84 4.55 -29.94
C THR A 131 3.98 3.94 -30.76
N GLN A 132 4.20 4.49 -31.96
CA GLN A 132 5.34 4.11 -32.80
C GLN A 132 6.68 4.49 -32.15
N ARG A 133 6.68 5.45 -31.21
CA ARG A 133 7.88 5.89 -30.48
C ARG A 133 8.57 4.73 -29.73
N TYR A 134 7.79 3.79 -29.19
CA TYR A 134 8.31 2.67 -28.39
C TYR A 134 8.39 1.35 -29.17
N ARG A 135 7.90 1.33 -30.41
CA ARG A 135 8.06 0.19 -31.30
C ARG A 135 9.48 0.18 -31.85
N VAL A 136 10.37 -0.53 -31.17
CA VAL A 136 11.71 -0.80 -31.67
C VAL A 136 11.59 -1.75 -32.86
N SER A 137 11.87 -1.27 -34.07
CA SER A 137 12.04 -2.15 -35.23
C SER A 137 13.23 -3.07 -34.94
N LYS A 138 13.00 -4.39 -34.93
CA LYS A 138 14.11 -5.36 -34.89
C LYS A 138 14.91 -5.15 -36.18
N VAL A 139 16.14 -4.64 -36.03
CA VAL A 139 17.19 -4.68 -37.07
C VAL A 139 17.77 -6.09 -37.09
#